data_AF-A0A926IKW0-F1
#
_entry.id   AF-A0A926IKW0-F1
#
_cell.length_a   1.000
_cell.length_b   1.000
_cell.length_c   1.000
_cell.angle_alpha   90.00
_cell.angle_beta   90.00
_cell.angle_gamma   90.00
#
_symmetry.space_group_name_H-M   'P 1'
#
loop_
_entity.id
_entity.type
_entity.pdbx_description
1 polymer ?
#
loop_
_entity_poly.entity_id
_entity_poly.type
_entity_poly.pdbx_seq_one_letter_code
_entity_poly.pdbx_strand_id
1 'polypeptide(L)'
;MAWYYGTFSCGHEGRVNIIGPTKDREWKKERAFNKMCPECWEKHLDEEREKANKEAAEKAKEMELPQLTGSEKQVAWAITLRQNLINYFNESVDDKMVMKGLSEYYGFIDITKEDILTIRDYIIENKTDAKYYIDNRSDRLWDYIEREIKNAIKSEKELIEEKAIVDIKLESTVYPDNKITNVVAEITVKDDKVTVMFEKNEDFRQLVKSLGYKWEGTWERKITEYTGKAEDRAAELGNKLLNAGFPIMILDEQTRNNAVNGLYEQECKRWIKFREKEKVLAISWQGRDDKLYKTARKLPGSKWSSPSVVVKIERYKEVEEFAQLFDFEFSKAALKAIEEYKEALKNVEVVAPVKVEENTPKDGLKEILNSSMKVLEDLKDD
;
A
#
# COMPACT_ATOMS: atom_id res chain seq x y z
N MET A 1 -36.07 -53.35 14.98
CA MET A 1 -36.37 -52.20 15.86
C MET A 1 -37.61 -52.55 16.65
N ALA A 2 -37.59 -52.39 17.97
CA ALA A 2 -38.73 -52.71 18.83
C ALA A 2 -38.98 -51.52 19.76
N TRP A 3 -40.23 -51.06 19.75
CA TRP A 3 -40.71 -50.06 20.68
C TRP A 3 -41.14 -50.75 21.97
N TYR A 4 -40.63 -50.27 23.09
CA TYR A 4 -41.00 -50.72 24.42
C TYR A 4 -41.75 -49.60 25.12
N TYR A 5 -42.85 -49.94 25.78
CA TYR A 5 -43.67 -49.03 26.57
C TYR A 5 -43.41 -49.27 28.05
N GLY A 6 -43.48 -48.20 28.83
CA GLY A 6 -43.23 -48.25 30.27
C GLY A 6 -43.34 -46.87 30.91
N THR A 7 -43.15 -46.83 32.22
CA THR A 7 -43.19 -45.60 33.03
C THR A 7 -41.77 -45.18 33.36
N PHE A 8 -41.43 -43.93 33.05
CA PHE A 8 -40.14 -43.33 33.42
C PHE A 8 -40.06 -43.08 34.92
N SER A 9 -38.86 -42.87 35.48
CA SER A 9 -38.68 -42.63 36.92
C SER A 9 -39.32 -41.34 37.43
N CYS A 10 -39.67 -40.42 36.53
CA CYS A 10 -40.47 -39.23 36.83
C CYS A 10 -41.99 -39.49 36.90
N GLY A 11 -42.45 -40.74 36.73
CA GLY A 11 -43.87 -41.13 36.81
C GLY A 11 -44.67 -41.00 35.51
N HIS A 12 -44.07 -40.51 34.42
CA HIS A 12 -44.74 -40.37 33.13
C HIS A 12 -44.64 -41.63 32.28
N GLU A 13 -45.73 -42.03 31.62
CA GLU A 13 -45.72 -43.10 30.64
C GLU A 13 -45.08 -42.65 29.32
N GLY A 14 -44.40 -43.58 28.65
CA GLY A 14 -43.89 -43.32 27.31
C GLY A 14 -43.32 -44.54 26.63
N ARG A 15 -42.60 -44.30 25.53
CA ARG A 15 -42.01 -45.36 24.71
C ARG A 15 -40.56 -45.07 24.35
N VAL A 16 -39.76 -46.12 24.28
CA VAL A 16 -38.35 -46.06 23.87
C VAL A 16 -38.10 -47.03 22.73
N ASN A 17 -37.34 -46.59 21.73
CA ASN A 17 -36.89 -47.45 20.64
C ASN A 17 -35.56 -48.09 21.05
N ILE A 18 -35.52 -49.43 21.15
CA ILE A 18 -34.31 -50.15 21.52
C ILE A 18 -33.73 -50.85 20.30
N ILE A 19 -32.48 -50.51 20.01
CA ILE A 19 -31.70 -51.06 18.89
C ILE A 19 -30.56 -51.91 19.46
N GLY A 20 -30.35 -53.09 18.86
CA GLY A 20 -29.26 -54.02 19.19
C GLY A 20 -29.69 -55.45 19.47
N PRO A 21 -28.73 -56.29 19.91
CA PRO A 21 -28.93 -57.72 20.19
C PRO A 21 -30.04 -57.95 21.21
N THR A 22 -30.84 -59.00 21.00
CA THR A 22 -32.01 -59.33 21.85
C THR A 22 -31.62 -59.50 23.32
N LYS A 23 -30.45 -60.08 23.59
CA LYS A 23 -29.92 -60.30 24.95
C LYS A 23 -29.76 -59.02 25.79
N ASP A 24 -29.57 -57.86 25.15
CA ASP A 24 -29.34 -56.59 25.86
C ASP A 24 -30.64 -55.78 26.01
N ARG A 25 -31.75 -56.23 25.42
CA ARG A 25 -32.96 -55.39 25.27
C ARG A 25 -33.65 -55.13 26.60
N GLU A 26 -33.77 -56.13 27.47
CA GLU A 26 -34.42 -55.95 28.77
C GLU A 26 -33.60 -55.01 29.66
N TRP A 27 -32.28 -55.20 29.73
CA TRP A 27 -31.38 -54.29 30.44
C TRP A 27 -31.43 -52.84 29.90
N LYS A 28 -31.44 -52.67 28.57
CA LYS A 28 -31.57 -51.33 27.95
C LYS A 28 -32.93 -50.69 28.26
N LYS A 29 -33.99 -51.48 28.32
CA LYS A 29 -35.35 -51.03 28.64
C LYS A 29 -35.43 -50.55 30.09
N GLU A 30 -34.99 -51.37 31.04
CA GLU A 30 -34.93 -50.99 32.46
C GLU A 30 -34.10 -49.72 32.66
N ARG A 31 -32.91 -49.65 32.05
CA ARG A 31 -32.05 -48.45 32.16
C ARG A 31 -32.67 -47.21 31.53
N ALA A 32 -33.45 -47.35 30.46
CA ALA A 32 -34.11 -46.22 29.82
C ALA A 32 -35.27 -45.68 30.66
N PHE A 33 -36.09 -46.57 31.23
CA PHE A 33 -37.22 -46.18 32.07
C PHE A 33 -36.81 -45.80 33.51
N ASN A 34 -35.61 -46.18 33.98
CA ASN A 34 -35.05 -45.65 35.23
C ASN A 34 -34.59 -44.19 35.13
N LYS A 35 -34.55 -43.59 33.93
CA LYS A 35 -34.27 -42.16 33.74
C LYS A 35 -35.55 -41.34 33.75
N MET A 36 -35.42 -40.03 33.93
CA MET A 36 -36.51 -39.10 33.64
C MET A 36 -36.91 -39.20 32.15
N CYS A 37 -38.18 -38.94 31.85
CA CYS A 37 -38.62 -38.83 30.46
C CYS A 37 -37.93 -37.62 29.77
N PRO A 38 -37.86 -37.58 28.43
CA PRO A 38 -37.19 -36.51 27.70
C PRO A 38 -37.67 -35.09 28.08
N GLU A 39 -38.98 -34.91 28.26
CA GLU A 39 -39.58 -33.61 28.62
C GLU A 39 -39.18 -33.16 30.02
N CYS A 40 -39.24 -34.06 31.01
CA CYS A 40 -38.80 -33.74 32.37
C CYS A 40 -37.29 -33.49 32.44
N TRP A 41 -36.50 -34.22 31.64
CA TRP A 41 -35.06 -34.03 31.56
C TRP A 41 -34.70 -32.68 30.91
N GLU A 42 -35.40 -32.30 29.83
CA GLU A 42 -35.23 -30.99 29.20
C GLU A 42 -35.54 -29.85 30.17
N LYS A 43 -36.66 -29.96 30.91
CA LYS A 43 -37.02 -28.98 31.93
C LYS A 43 -35.98 -28.90 33.06
N HIS A 44 -35.49 -30.05 33.54
CA HIS A 44 -34.42 -30.09 34.55
C HIS A 44 -33.14 -29.39 34.05
N LEU A 45 -32.74 -29.65 32.80
CA LEU A 45 -31.59 -28.99 32.18
C LEU A 45 -31.81 -27.48 31.99
N ASP A 46 -33.03 -27.04 31.69
CA ASP A 46 -33.37 -25.62 31.61
C ASP A 46 -33.27 -24.95 32.98
N GLU A 47 -33.83 -25.57 34.02
CA GLU A 47 -33.75 -25.08 35.41
C GLU A 47 -32.29 -25.01 35.90
N GLU A 48 -31.47 -26.02 35.63
CA GLU A 48 -30.04 -26.01 35.96
C GLU A 48 -29.28 -24.91 35.20
N ARG A 49 -29.57 -24.72 33.90
CA ARG A 49 -28.96 -23.66 33.10
C ARG A 49 -29.35 -22.27 33.59
N GLU A 50 -30.63 -22.06 33.93
CA GLU A 50 -31.09 -20.79 34.49
C GLU A 50 -30.41 -20.50 35.83
N LYS A 51 -30.27 -21.51 36.69
CA LYS A 51 -29.58 -21.37 37.97
C LYS A 51 -28.10 -21.02 37.77
N ALA A 52 -27.39 -21.75 36.92
CA ALA A 52 -25.99 -21.49 36.60
C ALA A 52 -25.79 -20.09 35.99
N ASN A 53 -26.68 -19.66 35.09
CA ASN A 53 -26.63 -18.33 34.49
C ASN A 53 -26.85 -17.22 35.52
N LYS A 54 -27.77 -17.42 36.48
CA LYS A 54 -28.01 -16.45 37.58
C LYS A 54 -26.79 -16.34 38.48
N GLU A 55 -26.25 -17.48 38.94
CA GLU A 55 -25.05 -17.52 39.79
C GLU A 55 -23.83 -16.90 39.09
N ALA A 56 -23.62 -17.20 37.80
CA ALA A 56 -22.53 -16.62 37.02
C ALA A 56 -22.73 -15.11 36.78
N ALA A 57 -23.98 -14.64 36.59
CA ALA A 57 -24.28 -13.22 36.47
C ALA A 57 -24.07 -12.45 37.78
N GLU A 58 -24.36 -13.07 38.93
CA GLU A 58 -24.06 -12.49 40.25
C GLU A 58 -22.55 -12.38 40.46
N LYS A 59 -21.79 -13.44 40.20
CA LYS A 59 -20.32 -13.41 40.27
C LYS A 59 -19.70 -12.39 39.32
N ALA A 60 -20.22 -12.29 38.10
CA ALA A 60 -19.77 -11.28 37.15
C ALA A 60 -19.97 -9.85 37.66
N LYS A 61 -21.05 -9.59 38.43
CA LYS A 61 -21.26 -8.29 39.09
C LYS A 61 -20.34 -8.09 40.28
N GLU A 62 -20.17 -9.12 41.11
CA GLU A 62 -19.27 -9.08 42.28
C GLU A 62 -17.82 -8.81 41.87
N MET A 63 -17.38 -9.40 40.76
CA MET A 63 -16.05 -9.20 40.18
C MET A 63 -15.97 -7.96 39.27
N GLU A 64 -17.04 -7.16 39.15
CA GLU A 64 -17.12 -5.96 38.31
C GLU A 64 -16.72 -6.19 36.85
N LEU A 65 -17.06 -7.36 36.29
CA LEU A 65 -16.64 -7.74 34.94
C LEU A 65 -17.36 -6.92 33.86
N PRO A 66 -16.70 -6.60 32.74
CA PRO A 66 -17.32 -5.90 31.62
C PRO A 66 -18.60 -6.58 31.11
N GLN A 67 -19.56 -5.79 30.65
CA GLN A 67 -20.78 -6.31 30.04
C GLN A 67 -20.48 -6.97 28.69
N LEU A 68 -21.13 -8.11 28.43
CA LEU A 68 -20.99 -8.80 27.14
C LEU A 68 -22.03 -8.30 26.14
N THR A 69 -21.65 -8.26 24.86
CA THR A 69 -22.48 -7.89 23.72
C THR A 69 -22.92 -9.13 22.95
N GLY A 70 -24.16 -9.14 22.44
CA GLY A 70 -24.74 -10.29 21.73
C GLY A 70 -26.25 -10.40 21.95
N SER A 71 -26.88 -11.47 21.43
CA SER A 71 -28.29 -11.74 21.76
C SER A 71 -28.46 -12.14 23.24
N GLU A 72 -29.62 -11.91 23.83
CA GLU A 72 -29.89 -12.21 25.24
C GLU A 72 -29.52 -13.66 25.63
N LYS A 73 -29.89 -14.63 24.77
CA LYS A 73 -29.55 -16.05 24.98
C LYS A 73 -28.05 -16.31 24.90
N GLN A 74 -27.34 -15.65 23.98
CA GLN A 74 -25.89 -15.79 23.86
C GLN A 74 -25.19 -15.16 25.06
N VAL A 75 -25.60 -13.96 25.47
CA VAL A 75 -25.02 -13.26 26.63
C VAL A 75 -25.20 -14.09 27.90
N ALA A 76 -26.41 -14.61 28.17
CA ALA A 76 -26.67 -15.43 29.34
C ALA A 76 -25.78 -16.68 29.40
N TRP A 77 -25.63 -17.38 28.26
CA TRP A 77 -24.75 -18.55 28.19
C TRP A 77 -23.26 -18.19 28.27
N ALA A 78 -22.85 -17.12 27.58
CA ALA A 78 -21.46 -16.66 27.56
C ALA A 78 -20.97 -16.20 28.93
N ILE A 79 -21.84 -15.61 29.77
CA ILE A 79 -21.49 -15.28 31.16
C ILE A 79 -21.10 -16.54 31.95
N THR A 80 -21.86 -17.63 31.81
CA THR A 80 -21.54 -18.92 32.43
C THR A 80 -20.24 -19.51 31.88
N LEU A 81 -20.02 -19.43 30.57
CA LEU A 81 -18.77 -19.87 29.94
C LEU A 81 -17.57 -19.05 30.40
N ARG A 82 -17.71 -17.72 30.54
CA ARG A 82 -16.67 -16.84 31.08
C ARG A 82 -16.32 -17.20 32.52
N GLN A 83 -17.32 -17.49 33.35
CA GLN A 83 -17.06 -17.96 34.73
C GLN A 83 -16.32 -19.30 34.75
N ASN A 84 -16.70 -20.24 33.88
CA ASN A 84 -16.00 -21.53 33.77
C ASN A 84 -14.55 -21.34 33.30
N LEU A 85 -14.31 -20.41 32.37
CA LEU A 85 -12.96 -20.05 31.92
C LEU A 85 -12.13 -19.49 33.07
N ILE A 86 -12.67 -18.55 33.86
CA ILE A 86 -11.98 -18.00 35.04
C ILE A 86 -11.54 -19.12 35.97
N ASN A 87 -12.47 -20.02 36.32
CA ASN A 87 -12.19 -21.15 37.21
C ASN A 87 -11.14 -22.07 36.60
N TYR A 88 -11.26 -22.39 35.32
CA TYR A 88 -10.33 -23.25 34.61
C TYR A 88 -8.89 -22.71 34.61
N PHE A 89 -8.71 -21.41 34.36
CA PHE A 89 -7.40 -20.77 34.44
C PHE A 89 -6.83 -20.80 35.87
N ASN A 90 -7.66 -20.50 36.88
CA ASN A 90 -7.25 -20.51 38.28
C ASN A 90 -6.80 -21.90 38.75
N GLU A 91 -7.54 -22.94 38.38
CA GLU A 91 -7.20 -24.32 38.71
C GLU A 91 -5.94 -24.77 37.97
N SER A 92 -5.78 -24.37 36.71
CA SER A 92 -4.66 -24.79 35.87
C SER A 92 -3.30 -24.26 36.34
N VAL A 93 -3.24 -23.03 36.86
CA VAL A 93 -1.98 -22.46 37.36
C VAL A 93 -1.47 -23.16 38.61
N ASP A 94 -2.33 -23.85 39.35
CA ASP A 94 -1.97 -24.63 40.53
C ASP A 94 -1.72 -26.11 40.24
N ASP A 95 -2.13 -26.60 39.06
CA ASP A 95 -1.85 -27.94 38.60
C ASP A 95 -0.41 -28.07 38.06
N LYS A 96 0.44 -28.75 38.83
CA LYS A 96 1.85 -28.98 38.48
C LYS A 96 2.03 -29.79 37.19
N MET A 97 1.10 -30.69 36.86
CA MET A 97 1.18 -31.50 35.64
C MET A 97 0.85 -30.65 34.41
N VAL A 98 -0.13 -29.77 34.51
CA VAL A 98 -0.47 -28.80 33.46
C VAL A 98 0.69 -27.83 33.22
N MET A 99 1.22 -27.23 34.29
CA MET A 99 2.35 -26.29 34.20
C MET A 99 3.62 -26.94 33.63
N LYS A 100 3.92 -28.18 34.03
CA LYS A 100 5.04 -28.95 33.46
C LYS A 100 4.83 -29.23 31.98
N GLY A 101 3.61 -29.64 31.58
CA GLY A 101 3.28 -29.89 30.18
C GLY A 101 3.41 -28.64 29.30
N LEU A 102 3.05 -27.46 29.81
CA LEU A 102 3.24 -26.18 29.12
C LEU A 102 4.73 -25.86 28.92
N SER A 103 5.54 -25.97 29.97
CA SER A 103 6.99 -25.73 29.90
C SER A 103 7.69 -26.66 28.90
N GLU A 104 7.34 -27.96 28.90
CA GLU A 104 7.89 -28.95 27.97
C GLU A 104 7.46 -28.69 26.52
N TYR A 105 6.24 -28.20 26.30
CA TYR A 105 5.70 -27.92 24.97
C TYR A 105 6.31 -26.65 24.34
N TYR A 106 6.46 -25.57 25.13
CA TYR A 106 6.95 -24.31 24.59
C TYR A 106 8.47 -24.24 24.44
N GLY A 107 9.26 -24.99 25.23
CA GLY A 107 10.71 -25.23 25.06
C GLY A 107 11.67 -24.02 25.01
N PHE A 108 11.13 -22.82 24.80
CA PHE A 108 11.78 -21.54 24.49
C PHE A 108 11.11 -20.36 25.19
N ILE A 109 9.87 -20.52 25.69
CA ILE A 109 9.12 -19.49 26.42
C ILE A 109 8.91 -20.00 27.85
N ASP A 110 9.57 -19.36 28.81
CA ASP A 110 9.37 -19.64 30.23
C ASP A 110 8.11 -18.91 30.69
N ILE A 111 6.95 -19.53 30.46
CA ILE A 111 5.65 -18.95 30.84
C ILE A 111 5.41 -19.18 32.34
N THR A 112 5.28 -18.09 33.08
CA THR A 112 5.07 -18.13 34.53
C THR A 112 3.59 -18.29 34.88
N LYS A 113 3.29 -18.51 36.16
CA LYS A 113 1.89 -18.51 36.63
C LYS A 113 1.27 -17.13 36.45
N GLU A 114 2.02 -16.08 36.77
CA GLU A 114 1.63 -14.68 36.64
C GLU A 114 1.28 -14.32 35.20
N ASP A 115 2.04 -14.85 34.22
CA ASP A 115 1.76 -14.67 32.79
C ASP A 115 0.41 -15.28 32.38
N ILE A 116 0.10 -16.49 32.86
CA ILE A 116 -1.17 -17.17 32.58
C ILE A 116 -2.35 -16.39 33.18
N LEU A 117 -2.18 -15.85 34.39
CA LEU A 117 -3.20 -15.00 35.02
C LEU A 117 -3.35 -13.65 34.29
N THR A 118 -2.25 -13.08 33.79
CA THR A 118 -2.28 -11.87 32.96
C THR A 118 -3.05 -12.11 31.66
N ILE A 119 -2.84 -13.27 31.02
CA ILE A 119 -3.60 -13.68 29.83
C ILE A 119 -5.09 -13.84 30.15
N ARG A 120 -5.42 -14.48 31.28
CA ARG A 120 -6.81 -14.61 31.76
C ARG A 120 -7.46 -13.22 31.90
N ASP A 121 -6.80 -12.30 32.59
CA ASP A 121 -7.33 -10.97 32.86
C ASP A 121 -7.50 -10.15 31.58
N TYR A 122 -6.51 -10.21 30.69
CA TYR A 122 -6.63 -9.63 29.35
C TYR A 122 -7.86 -10.14 28.59
N ILE A 123 -8.12 -11.46 28.62
CA ILE A 123 -9.30 -12.05 27.97
C ILE A 123 -10.60 -11.51 28.58
N ILE A 124 -10.68 -11.44 29.91
CA ILE A 124 -11.88 -10.99 30.63
C ILE A 124 -12.18 -9.51 30.36
N GLU A 125 -11.14 -8.68 30.33
CA GLU A 125 -11.25 -7.24 30.11
C GLU A 125 -11.60 -6.89 28.65
N ASN A 126 -10.97 -7.58 27.69
CA ASN A 126 -10.98 -7.14 26.29
C ASN A 126 -11.93 -7.92 25.39
N LYS A 127 -12.32 -9.16 25.75
CA LYS A 127 -13.19 -10.00 24.90
C LYS A 127 -14.65 -9.86 25.32
N THR A 128 -15.24 -8.71 25.00
CA THR A 128 -16.62 -8.36 25.41
C THR A 128 -17.72 -8.87 24.46
N ASP A 129 -17.41 -9.66 23.44
CA ASP A 129 -18.41 -10.30 22.57
C ASP A 129 -18.78 -11.70 23.10
N ALA A 130 -20.06 -11.95 23.34
CA ALA A 130 -20.57 -13.25 23.78
C ALA A 130 -20.17 -14.39 22.83
N LYS A 131 -20.03 -14.11 21.53
CA LYS A 131 -19.58 -15.06 20.53
C LYS A 131 -18.20 -15.63 20.85
N TYR A 132 -17.28 -14.83 21.39
CA TYR A 132 -15.93 -15.28 21.72
C TYR A 132 -15.96 -16.48 22.66
N TYR A 133 -16.67 -16.38 23.78
CA TYR A 133 -16.74 -17.48 24.75
C TYR A 133 -17.47 -18.71 24.19
N ILE A 134 -18.50 -18.50 23.37
CA ILE A 134 -19.27 -19.59 22.76
C ILE A 134 -18.42 -20.35 21.76
N ASP A 135 -17.76 -19.66 20.83
CA ASP A 135 -16.98 -20.30 19.76
C ASP A 135 -15.78 -21.07 20.34
N ASN A 136 -15.20 -20.55 21.43
CA ASN A 136 -14.00 -21.08 22.09
C ASN A 136 -14.30 -21.99 23.29
N ARG A 137 -15.57 -22.36 23.52
CA ARG A 137 -16.01 -23.12 24.72
C ARG A 137 -15.36 -24.50 24.92
N SER A 138 -14.71 -25.04 23.89
CA SER A 138 -14.05 -26.35 23.92
C SER A 138 -12.53 -26.24 23.81
N ASP A 139 -12.01 -25.02 23.79
CA ASP A 139 -10.59 -24.71 23.74
C ASP A 139 -9.93 -25.18 25.04
N ARG A 140 -8.70 -25.65 24.90
CA ARG A 140 -7.83 -26.02 26.02
C ARG A 140 -6.96 -24.81 26.38
N LEU A 141 -6.31 -24.88 27.54
CA LEU A 141 -5.52 -23.76 28.06
C LEU A 141 -4.49 -23.21 27.05
N TRP A 142 -3.79 -24.10 26.33
CA TRP A 142 -2.81 -23.68 25.34
C TRP A 142 -3.42 -22.95 24.14
N ASP A 143 -4.66 -23.27 23.74
CA ASP A 143 -5.33 -22.62 22.61
C ASP A 143 -5.62 -21.15 22.95
N TYR A 144 -5.90 -20.86 24.22
CA TYR A 144 -6.04 -19.48 24.72
C TYR A 144 -4.68 -18.77 24.84
N ILE A 145 -3.68 -19.44 25.41
CA ILE A 145 -2.33 -18.88 25.56
C ILE A 145 -1.76 -18.52 24.20
N GLU A 146 -1.72 -19.45 23.25
CA GLU A 146 -1.16 -19.21 21.91
C GLU A 146 -1.83 -18.02 21.20
N ARG A 147 -3.14 -17.87 21.38
CA ARG A 147 -3.93 -16.82 20.75
C ARG A 147 -3.71 -15.44 21.36
N GLU A 148 -3.60 -15.37 22.68
CA GLU A 148 -3.70 -14.10 23.41
C GLU A 148 -2.36 -13.66 24.03
N ILE A 149 -1.35 -14.53 24.15
CA ILE A 149 -0.07 -14.24 24.81
C ILE A 149 0.62 -12.98 24.26
N LYS A 150 0.62 -12.78 22.95
CA LYS A 150 1.24 -11.61 22.31
C LYS A 150 0.55 -10.29 22.65
N ASN A 151 -0.76 -10.33 22.94
CA ASN A 151 -1.52 -9.14 23.27
C ASN A 151 -1.53 -8.89 24.78
N ALA A 152 -1.59 -9.96 25.57
CA ALA A 152 -1.63 -9.91 27.03
C ALA A 152 -0.27 -9.60 27.66
N ILE A 153 0.81 -10.14 27.09
CA ILE A 153 2.19 -9.98 27.58
C ILE A 153 2.98 -9.11 26.59
N LYS A 154 2.42 -7.97 26.21
CA LYS A 154 3.24 -6.91 25.61
C LYS A 154 4.13 -6.35 26.71
N SER A 155 5.42 -6.26 26.47
CA SER A 155 6.33 -5.58 27.39
C SER A 155 5.89 -4.12 27.56
N GLU A 156 6.10 -3.54 28.75
CA GLU A 156 5.84 -2.12 28.99
C GLU A 156 6.53 -1.23 27.95
N LYS A 157 7.71 -1.66 27.48
CA LYS A 157 8.44 -1.06 26.38
C LYS A 157 7.65 -1.08 25.05
N GLU A 158 7.08 -2.22 24.66
CA GLU A 158 6.27 -2.33 23.44
C GLU A 158 5.00 -1.47 23.52
N LEU A 159 4.36 -1.37 24.69
CA LEU A 159 3.20 -0.49 24.90
C LEU A 159 3.58 0.99 24.77
N ILE A 160 4.72 1.39 25.32
CA ILE A 160 5.27 2.75 25.18
C ILE A 160 5.61 3.04 23.71
N GLU A 161 6.23 2.10 23.01
CA GLU A 161 6.58 2.23 21.59
C GLU A 161 5.34 2.34 20.70
N GLU A 162 4.32 1.50 20.90
CA GLU A 162 3.05 1.58 20.16
C GLU A 162 2.34 2.91 20.39
N LYS A 163 2.27 3.36 21.66
CA LYS A 163 1.68 4.65 21.99
C LYS A 163 2.46 5.80 21.34
N ALA A 164 3.79 5.77 21.39
CA ALA A 164 4.62 6.76 20.74
C ALA A 164 4.40 6.77 19.21
N ILE A 165 4.25 5.61 18.57
CA ILE A 165 3.94 5.52 17.13
C ILE A 165 2.57 6.15 16.83
N VAL A 166 1.56 5.88 17.66
CA VAL A 166 0.22 6.47 17.51
C VAL A 166 0.27 7.98 17.65
N ASP A 167 0.95 8.50 18.69
CA ASP A 167 1.11 9.93 18.93
C ASP A 167 1.83 10.61 17.75
N ILE A 168 2.93 10.02 17.26
CA ILE A 168 3.66 10.50 16.07
C ILE A 168 2.76 10.53 14.83
N LYS A 169 1.97 9.47 14.59
CA LYS A 169 1.03 9.42 13.46
C LYS A 169 -0.04 10.51 13.57
N LEU A 170 -0.58 10.73 14.77
CA LEU A 170 -1.57 11.77 15.03
C LEU A 170 -1.00 13.18 14.78
N GLU A 171 0.20 13.47 15.31
CA GLU A 171 0.91 14.74 15.08
C GLU A 171 1.28 14.94 13.60
N SER A 172 1.52 13.86 12.88
CA SER A 172 1.89 13.87 11.46
C SER A 172 0.70 13.92 10.49
N THR A 173 -0.53 13.94 11.01
CA THR A 173 -1.76 13.96 10.21
C THR A 173 -2.30 15.38 10.04
N VAL A 174 -2.69 15.73 8.82
CA VAL A 174 -3.29 17.03 8.49
C VAL A 174 -4.66 16.82 7.87
N TYR A 175 -5.66 17.52 8.41
CA TYR A 175 -7.02 17.56 7.88
C TYR A 175 -7.27 18.87 7.12
N PRO A 176 -7.80 18.81 5.89
CA PRO A 176 -8.25 20.00 5.19
C PRO A 176 -9.62 20.46 5.70
N ASP A 177 -9.89 21.76 5.69
CA ASP A 177 -11.20 22.32 6.11
C ASP A 177 -12.36 21.79 5.26
N ASN A 178 -12.12 21.54 3.98
CA ASN A 178 -13.06 20.96 3.03
C ASN A 178 -13.04 19.42 3.01
N LYS A 179 -12.72 18.76 4.13
CA LYS A 179 -12.60 17.30 4.18
C LYS A 179 -13.88 16.58 3.72
N ILE A 180 -13.70 15.57 2.87
CA ILE A 180 -14.79 14.71 2.39
C ILE A 180 -14.85 13.36 3.11
N THR A 181 -13.87 13.07 3.96
CA THR A 181 -13.72 11.81 4.71
C THR A 181 -12.89 12.04 5.98
N ASN A 182 -13.03 11.13 6.95
CA ASN A 182 -12.14 11.06 8.12
C ASN A 182 -11.03 10.00 7.96
N VAL A 183 -11.04 9.23 6.87
CA VAL A 183 -9.97 8.27 6.56
C VAL A 183 -8.76 9.06 6.03
N VAL A 184 -7.56 8.69 6.48
CA VAL A 184 -6.33 9.42 6.17
C VAL A 184 -5.56 8.70 5.07
N ALA A 185 -5.06 9.44 4.08
CA ALA A 185 -4.12 8.93 3.09
C ALA A 185 -2.70 8.91 3.67
N GLU A 186 -2.17 7.71 3.91
CA GLU A 186 -0.82 7.55 4.48
C GLU A 186 0.24 7.64 3.36
N ILE A 187 1.05 8.70 3.36
CA ILE A 187 2.12 8.93 2.39
C ILE A 187 3.46 8.56 3.03
N THR A 188 4.19 7.66 2.39
CA THR A 188 5.54 7.25 2.79
C THR A 188 6.55 7.71 1.75
N VAL A 189 7.63 8.33 2.22
CA VAL A 189 8.71 8.89 1.39
C VAL A 189 9.97 8.06 1.58
N LYS A 190 10.56 7.62 0.47
CA LYS A 190 11.89 6.99 0.40
C LYS A 190 12.65 7.60 -0.78
N ASP A 191 13.97 7.51 -0.75
CA ASP A 191 14.84 8.10 -1.79
C ASP A 191 14.51 7.62 -3.21
N ASP A 192 14.10 6.36 -3.35
CA ASP A 192 13.81 5.71 -4.65
C ASP A 192 12.32 5.71 -5.01
N LYS A 193 11.43 6.02 -4.07
CA LYS A 193 9.97 6.00 -4.31
C LYS A 193 9.15 6.75 -3.27
N VAL A 194 7.98 7.22 -3.72
CA VAL A 194 6.90 7.69 -2.85
C VAL A 194 5.71 6.72 -2.97
N THR A 195 5.13 6.34 -1.83
CA THR A 195 3.94 5.47 -1.81
C THR A 195 2.80 6.13 -1.06
N VAL A 196 1.56 5.83 -1.46
CA VAL A 196 0.37 6.29 -0.74
C VAL A 196 -0.64 5.17 -0.56
N MET A 197 -1.09 4.98 0.67
CA MET A 197 -2.13 4.03 1.03
C MET A 197 -3.42 4.77 1.38
N PHE A 198 -4.51 4.31 0.79
CA PHE A 198 -5.85 4.81 1.06
C PHE A 198 -6.88 3.72 0.75
N GLU A 199 -8.06 3.84 1.33
CA GLU A 199 -9.17 2.95 1.01
C GLU A 199 -9.61 3.08 -0.46
N LYS A 200 -10.41 2.13 -0.94
CA LYS A 200 -10.87 2.12 -2.33
C LYS A 200 -11.79 3.32 -2.59
N ASN A 201 -11.27 4.33 -3.27
CA ASN A 201 -11.98 5.54 -3.66
C ASN A 201 -11.61 5.96 -5.10
N GLU A 202 -12.60 6.28 -5.94
CA GLU A 202 -12.40 6.54 -7.37
C GLU A 202 -11.77 7.92 -7.62
N ASP A 203 -12.19 8.96 -6.89
CA ASP A 203 -11.64 10.31 -7.03
C ASP A 203 -10.17 10.34 -6.60
N PHE A 204 -9.86 9.68 -5.47
CA PHE A 204 -8.50 9.43 -5.01
C PHE A 204 -7.69 8.72 -6.10
N ARG A 205 -8.21 7.60 -6.63
CA ARG A 205 -7.53 6.81 -7.66
C ARG A 205 -7.21 7.63 -8.90
N GLN A 206 -8.16 8.41 -9.40
CA GLN A 206 -7.96 9.24 -10.58
C GLN A 206 -6.91 10.31 -10.33
N LEU A 207 -6.94 10.95 -9.15
CA LEU A 207 -5.97 11.96 -8.74
C LEU A 207 -4.55 11.39 -8.69
N VAL A 208 -4.31 10.32 -7.94
CA VAL A 208 -2.95 9.75 -7.82
C VAL A 208 -2.43 9.23 -9.16
N LYS A 209 -3.31 8.63 -9.97
CA LYS A 209 -2.95 8.17 -11.32
C LYS A 209 -2.59 9.31 -12.26
N SER A 210 -3.25 10.47 -12.13
CA SER A 210 -2.93 11.67 -12.93
C SER A 210 -1.53 12.21 -12.62
N LEU A 211 -1.03 12.00 -11.40
CA LEU A 211 0.33 12.33 -10.95
C LEU A 211 1.36 11.24 -11.31
N GLY A 212 0.96 10.23 -12.09
CA GLY A 212 1.86 9.17 -12.56
C GLY A 212 2.11 8.05 -11.54
N TYR A 213 1.35 7.97 -10.44
CA TYR A 213 1.41 6.83 -9.54
C TYR A 213 0.80 5.59 -10.20
N LYS A 214 1.37 4.43 -9.89
CA LYS A 214 0.96 3.12 -10.42
C LYS A 214 0.62 2.18 -9.27
N TRP A 215 -0.27 1.23 -9.52
CA TRP A 215 -0.67 0.24 -8.52
C TRP A 215 0.29 -0.96 -8.54
N GLU A 216 1.05 -1.14 -7.46
CA GLU A 216 2.01 -2.25 -7.25
C GLU A 216 1.77 -2.87 -5.86
N GLY A 217 0.50 -3.15 -5.53
CA GLY A 217 0.06 -3.53 -4.17
C GLY A 217 -0.21 -2.32 -3.25
N THR A 218 0.46 -1.21 -3.52
CA THR A 218 0.14 0.14 -3.05
C THR A 218 0.31 1.13 -4.21
N TRP A 219 -0.23 2.35 -4.12
CA TRP A 219 0.04 3.37 -5.13
C TRP A 219 1.48 3.85 -4.97
N GLU A 220 2.30 3.62 -5.99
CA GLU A 220 3.73 3.90 -5.97
C GLU A 220 4.13 4.86 -7.11
N ARG A 221 4.99 5.82 -6.78
CA ARG A 221 5.71 6.67 -7.73
C ARG A 221 7.20 6.43 -7.56
N LYS A 222 7.83 5.88 -8.61
CA LYS A 222 9.30 5.73 -8.66
C LYS A 222 9.98 7.09 -8.82
N ILE A 223 11.05 7.28 -8.06
CA ILE A 223 11.90 8.46 -8.07
C ILE A 223 13.15 8.18 -8.91
N THR A 224 13.39 9.05 -9.88
CA THR A 224 14.48 8.99 -10.85
C THR A 224 14.92 10.42 -11.17
N GLU A 225 15.99 10.60 -11.93
CA GLU A 225 16.40 11.93 -12.41
C GLU A 225 15.27 12.67 -13.15
N TYR A 226 14.36 11.94 -13.82
CA TYR A 226 13.29 12.52 -14.62
C TYR A 226 12.06 12.92 -13.80
N THR A 227 12.02 12.58 -12.52
CA THR A 227 10.84 12.75 -11.67
C THR A 227 11.15 13.64 -10.46
N GLY A 228 12.33 14.26 -10.41
CA GLY A 228 12.75 15.13 -9.31
C GLY A 228 12.98 14.37 -7.99
N LYS A 229 12.94 15.11 -6.88
CA LYS A 229 13.16 14.57 -5.52
C LYS A 229 11.92 13.89 -4.96
N ALA A 230 12.12 12.98 -4.01
CA ALA A 230 11.03 12.25 -3.36
C ALA A 230 10.13 13.19 -2.55
N GLU A 231 10.72 14.14 -1.84
CA GLU A 231 10.06 15.14 -1.01
C GLU A 231 9.15 16.04 -1.84
N ASP A 232 9.61 16.48 -3.02
CA ASP A 232 8.79 17.29 -3.93
C ASP A 232 7.59 16.51 -4.47
N ARG A 233 7.77 15.24 -4.84
CA ARG A 233 6.66 14.38 -5.33
C ARG A 233 5.67 14.04 -4.22
N ALA A 234 6.14 13.89 -2.98
CA ALA A 234 5.29 13.68 -1.81
C ALA A 234 4.53 14.95 -1.42
N ALA A 235 5.19 16.11 -1.43
CA ALA A 235 4.57 17.40 -1.18
C ALA A 235 3.54 17.76 -2.27
N GLU A 236 3.85 17.51 -3.54
CA GLU A 236 2.91 17.66 -4.66
C GLU A 236 1.67 16.78 -4.47
N LEU A 237 1.88 15.49 -4.20
CA LEU A 237 0.79 14.55 -3.94
C LEU A 237 -0.07 15.01 -2.76
N GLY A 238 0.57 15.30 -1.61
CA GLY A 238 -0.11 15.73 -0.40
C GLY A 238 -0.93 17.00 -0.62
N ASN A 239 -0.36 17.99 -1.31
CA ASN A 239 -1.05 19.23 -1.65
C ASN A 239 -2.29 18.98 -2.53
N LYS A 240 -2.18 18.13 -3.55
CA LYS A 240 -3.30 17.80 -4.43
C LYS A 240 -4.41 17.05 -3.68
N LEU A 241 -4.04 16.13 -2.79
CA LEU A 241 -4.99 15.39 -1.95
C LEU A 241 -5.72 16.31 -0.96
N LEU A 242 -4.99 17.18 -0.25
CA LEU A 242 -5.59 18.16 0.66
C LEU A 242 -6.59 19.07 -0.05
N ASN A 243 -6.22 19.63 -1.20
CA ASN A 243 -7.13 20.47 -2.00
C ASN A 243 -8.38 19.70 -2.48
N ALA A 244 -8.26 18.39 -2.69
CA ALA A 244 -9.37 17.51 -3.04
C ALA A 244 -10.19 17.02 -1.82
N GLY A 245 -9.85 17.47 -0.60
CA GLY A 245 -10.59 17.15 0.63
C GLY A 245 -10.16 15.83 1.29
N PHE A 246 -9.05 15.23 0.88
CA PHE A 246 -8.51 14.04 1.53
C PHE A 246 -7.53 14.44 2.65
N PRO A 247 -7.76 14.02 3.91
CA PRO A 247 -6.74 14.11 4.95
C PRO A 247 -5.49 13.31 4.56
N ILE A 248 -4.31 13.81 4.93
CA ILE A 248 -3.03 13.15 4.64
C ILE A 248 -2.22 12.95 5.90
N MET A 249 -1.33 11.96 5.90
CA MET A 249 -0.29 11.78 6.91
C MET A 249 1.05 11.65 6.22
N ILE A 250 2.00 12.53 6.59
CA ILE A 250 3.40 12.50 6.18
C ILE A 250 4.24 12.65 7.45
N LEU A 251 5.05 11.64 7.76
CA LEU A 251 5.88 11.64 8.98
C LEU A 251 6.92 12.77 8.98
N ASP A 252 7.58 12.98 7.84
CA ASP A 252 8.56 14.06 7.70
C ASP A 252 7.88 15.43 7.77
N GLU A 253 8.22 16.21 8.79
CA GLU A 253 7.60 17.50 9.09
C GLU A 253 7.82 18.53 7.97
N GLN A 254 9.02 18.59 7.40
CA GLN A 254 9.33 19.55 6.34
C GLN A 254 8.50 19.26 5.09
N THR A 255 8.43 18.01 4.65
CA THR A 255 7.63 17.57 3.50
C THR A 255 6.14 17.79 3.76
N ARG A 256 5.66 17.53 4.97
CA ARG A 256 4.27 17.81 5.39
C ARG A 256 3.95 19.30 5.27
N ASN A 257 4.80 20.17 5.80
CA ASN A 257 4.64 21.62 5.72
C ASN A 257 4.69 22.11 4.26
N ASN A 258 5.57 21.53 3.45
CA ASN A 258 5.65 21.81 2.02
C ASN A 258 4.37 21.41 1.29
N ALA A 259 3.76 20.26 1.64
CA ALA A 259 2.47 19.84 1.09
C ALA A 259 1.35 20.84 1.42
N VAL A 260 1.28 21.28 2.68
CA VAL A 260 0.26 22.24 3.15
C VAL A 260 0.41 23.60 2.44
N ASN A 261 1.64 24.11 2.36
CA ASN A 261 1.91 25.43 1.79
C ASN A 261 2.10 25.43 0.26
N GLY A 262 2.07 24.26 -0.38
CA GLY A 262 2.32 24.14 -1.82
C GLY A 262 3.76 24.45 -2.23
N LEU A 263 4.73 24.21 -1.34
CA LEU A 263 6.15 24.51 -1.54
C LEU A 263 6.88 23.28 -2.07
N TYR A 264 6.83 23.06 -3.38
CA TYR A 264 7.54 21.96 -4.04
C TYR A 264 7.96 22.36 -5.45
N GLU A 265 9.08 21.81 -5.91
CA GLU A 265 9.49 21.94 -7.31
C GLU A 265 8.55 21.12 -8.19
N GLN A 266 7.94 21.71 -9.23
CA GLN A 266 7.06 20.97 -10.14
C GLN A 266 7.85 19.91 -10.92
N GLU A 267 7.22 18.76 -11.20
CA GLU A 267 7.86 17.73 -12.01
C GLU A 267 8.20 18.28 -13.40
N CYS A 268 9.49 18.21 -13.78
CA CYS A 268 9.92 18.58 -15.11
C CYS A 268 9.38 17.57 -16.15
N LYS A 269 8.60 18.08 -17.11
CA LYS A 269 7.93 17.28 -18.15
C LYS A 269 8.60 17.36 -19.51
N ARG A 270 9.67 18.15 -19.63
CA ARG A 270 10.35 18.51 -20.88
C ARG A 270 11.83 18.27 -20.75
N TRP A 271 12.32 17.24 -21.45
CA TRP A 271 13.68 16.74 -21.29
C TRP A 271 14.42 16.69 -22.62
N ILE A 272 15.67 17.14 -22.60
CA ILE A 272 16.69 16.82 -23.60
C ILE A 272 17.49 15.64 -23.09
N LYS A 273 17.38 14.50 -23.77
CA LYS A 273 18.07 13.24 -23.43
C LYS A 273 19.14 12.93 -24.45
N PHE A 274 20.15 12.16 -24.10
CA PHE A 274 21.15 11.69 -25.05
C PHE A 274 20.91 10.23 -25.46
N ARG A 275 20.90 9.97 -26.77
CA ARG A 275 20.86 8.61 -27.32
C ARG A 275 22.25 8.24 -27.81
N GLU A 276 22.95 7.44 -27.01
CA GLU A 276 24.36 7.12 -27.23
C GLU A 276 24.64 6.42 -28.57
N LYS A 277 23.80 5.45 -28.95
CA LYS A 277 23.97 4.68 -30.21
C LYS A 277 23.90 5.56 -31.46
N GLU A 278 23.02 6.55 -31.44
CA GLU A 278 22.75 7.45 -32.57
C GLU A 278 23.58 8.75 -32.47
N LYS A 279 24.25 8.99 -31.32
CA LYS A 279 24.96 10.23 -30.98
C LYS A 279 24.10 11.48 -31.21
N VAL A 280 22.84 11.43 -30.78
CA VAL A 280 21.86 12.51 -30.93
C VAL A 280 21.27 12.97 -29.61
N LEU A 281 20.89 14.25 -29.57
CA LEU A 281 20.08 14.86 -28.53
C LEU A 281 18.59 14.66 -28.87
N ALA A 282 17.87 13.97 -28.00
CA ALA A 282 16.46 13.68 -28.11
C ALA A 282 15.63 14.66 -27.28
N ILE A 283 14.88 15.52 -27.96
CA ILE A 283 13.93 16.48 -27.42
C ILE A 283 12.61 15.75 -27.16
N SER A 284 12.26 15.59 -25.90
CA SER A 284 11.12 14.79 -25.44
C SER A 284 10.25 15.58 -24.46
N TRP A 285 8.94 15.47 -24.58
CA TRP A 285 8.00 16.09 -23.64
C TRP A 285 6.82 15.15 -23.35
N GLN A 286 6.15 15.36 -22.22
CA GLN A 286 4.97 14.59 -21.84
C GLN A 286 3.72 15.09 -22.60
N GLY A 287 2.94 14.15 -23.14
CA GLY A 287 1.68 14.47 -23.82
C GLY A 287 1.85 14.97 -25.26
N ARG A 288 0.73 15.33 -25.89
CA ARG A 288 0.70 15.85 -27.27
C ARG A 288 0.79 17.37 -27.26
N ASP A 289 1.76 17.91 -27.99
CA ASP A 289 1.91 19.35 -28.23
C ASP A 289 2.36 19.58 -29.68
N ASP A 290 1.39 19.80 -30.56
CA ASP A 290 1.65 19.94 -32.00
C ASP A 290 2.41 21.23 -32.33
N LYS A 291 2.29 22.28 -31.50
CA LYS A 291 2.99 23.55 -31.68
C LYS A 291 4.46 23.41 -31.30
N LEU A 292 4.72 22.77 -30.16
CA LEU A 292 6.08 22.47 -29.72
C LEU A 292 6.78 21.51 -30.68
N TYR A 293 6.06 20.49 -31.16
CA TYR A 293 6.55 19.59 -32.21
C TYR A 293 6.99 20.35 -33.47
N LYS A 294 6.10 21.17 -34.03
CA LYS A 294 6.39 21.96 -35.25
C LYS A 294 7.58 22.89 -35.03
N THR A 295 7.71 23.46 -33.84
CA THR A 295 8.82 24.34 -33.49
C THR A 295 10.13 23.57 -33.37
N ALA A 296 10.15 22.45 -32.64
CA ALA A 296 11.33 21.58 -32.53
C ALA A 296 11.80 21.05 -33.90
N ARG A 297 10.87 20.78 -34.82
CA ARG A 297 11.18 20.37 -36.21
C ARG A 297 11.82 21.47 -37.07
N LYS A 298 11.82 22.73 -36.63
CA LYS A 298 12.55 23.82 -37.31
C LYS A 298 14.05 23.85 -36.96
N LEU A 299 14.48 23.11 -35.93
CA LEU A 299 15.89 23.05 -35.57
C LEU A 299 16.73 22.46 -36.73
N PRO A 300 17.93 23.02 -36.99
CA PRO A 300 18.80 22.56 -38.07
C PRO A 300 19.11 21.06 -37.96
N GLY A 301 18.88 20.31 -39.03
CA GLY A 301 19.20 18.88 -39.09
C GLY A 301 18.33 18.00 -38.18
N SER A 302 17.25 18.54 -37.60
CA SER A 302 16.34 17.75 -36.77
C SER A 302 15.68 16.63 -37.59
N LYS A 303 15.33 15.53 -36.92
CA LYS A 303 14.54 14.41 -37.47
C LYS A 303 13.50 13.93 -36.47
N TRP A 304 12.46 13.28 -36.96
CA TRP A 304 11.57 12.53 -36.09
C TRP A 304 12.15 11.12 -35.87
N SER A 305 12.37 10.76 -34.61
CA SER A 305 12.77 9.41 -34.21
C SER A 305 11.95 9.03 -32.98
N SER A 306 10.85 8.32 -33.24
CA SER A 306 9.81 8.03 -32.26
C SER A 306 10.39 7.62 -30.90
N PRO A 307 9.93 8.19 -29.78
CA PRO A 307 8.84 9.18 -29.65
C PRO A 307 9.32 10.65 -29.62
N SER A 308 10.54 10.96 -30.10
CA SER A 308 11.20 12.25 -29.88
C SER A 308 11.57 12.95 -31.19
N VAL A 309 11.71 14.28 -31.12
CA VAL A 309 12.47 15.01 -32.13
C VAL A 309 13.95 14.87 -31.76
N VAL A 310 14.77 14.41 -32.70
CA VAL A 310 16.21 14.22 -32.47
C VAL A 310 17.01 15.21 -33.29
N VAL A 311 18.09 15.72 -32.72
CA VAL A 311 19.04 16.62 -33.35
C VAL A 311 20.44 16.06 -33.10
N LYS A 312 21.33 16.09 -34.10
CA LYS A 312 22.69 15.63 -33.87
C LYS A 312 23.44 16.54 -32.89
N ILE A 313 24.40 15.97 -32.17
CA ILE A 313 25.14 16.67 -31.11
C ILE A 313 25.93 17.89 -31.61
N GLU A 314 26.31 17.94 -32.89
CA GLU A 314 27.04 19.08 -33.45
C GLU A 314 26.20 20.38 -33.45
N ARG A 315 24.89 20.26 -33.24
CA ARG A 315 23.93 21.37 -33.13
C ARG A 315 23.53 21.66 -31.67
N TYR A 316 24.42 21.37 -30.72
CA TYR A 316 24.11 21.55 -29.30
C TYR A 316 23.73 22.99 -28.94
N LYS A 317 24.30 24.01 -29.61
CA LYS A 317 24.02 25.42 -29.34
C LYS A 317 22.56 25.76 -29.61
N GLU A 318 22.05 25.35 -30.76
CA GLU A 318 20.63 25.55 -31.12
C GLU A 318 19.70 24.77 -30.18
N VAL A 319 20.15 23.63 -29.64
CA VAL A 319 19.40 22.85 -28.65
C VAL A 319 19.44 23.50 -27.26
N GLU A 320 20.54 24.12 -26.84
CA GLU A 320 20.66 24.89 -25.60
C GLU A 320 19.74 26.13 -25.63
N GLU A 321 19.75 26.89 -26.73
CA GLU A 321 18.84 28.02 -26.92
C GLU A 321 17.37 27.57 -26.94
N PHE A 322 17.07 26.46 -27.63
CA PHE A 322 15.72 25.88 -27.63
C PHE A 322 15.29 25.46 -26.23
N ALA A 323 16.19 24.84 -25.46
CA ALA A 323 15.88 24.39 -24.11
C ALA A 323 15.56 25.57 -23.18
N GLN A 324 16.33 26.66 -23.28
CA GLN A 324 16.08 27.89 -22.52
C GLN A 324 14.74 28.55 -22.90
N LEU A 325 14.40 28.60 -24.19
CA LEU A 325 13.18 29.25 -24.67
C LEU A 325 11.89 28.49 -24.33
N PHE A 326 11.98 27.17 -24.14
CA PHE A 326 10.81 26.29 -23.95
C PHE A 326 10.83 25.51 -22.63
N ASP A 327 11.68 25.93 -21.69
CA ASP A 327 11.82 25.35 -20.34
C ASP A 327 12.07 23.83 -20.38
N PHE A 328 13.06 23.41 -21.17
CA PHE A 328 13.55 22.04 -21.14
C PHE A 328 14.77 21.93 -20.21
N GLU A 329 14.83 20.81 -19.51
CA GLU A 329 16.01 20.41 -18.76
C GLU A 329 16.81 19.36 -19.51
N PHE A 330 18.12 19.31 -19.25
CA PHE A 330 19.00 18.30 -19.81
C PHE A 330 19.18 17.15 -18.82
N SER A 331 19.09 15.91 -19.32
CA SER A 331 19.50 14.77 -18.52
C SER A 331 21.00 14.80 -18.24
N LYS A 332 21.45 14.12 -17.18
CA LYS A 332 22.89 14.04 -16.84
C LYS A 332 23.71 13.52 -18.01
N ALA A 333 23.18 12.53 -18.74
CA ALA A 333 23.81 11.98 -19.93
C ALA A 333 23.92 12.98 -21.08
N ALA A 334 22.93 13.86 -21.26
CA ALA A 334 22.97 14.90 -22.30
C ALA A 334 23.98 15.99 -21.99
N LEU A 335 24.01 16.48 -20.74
CA LEU A 335 25.03 17.44 -20.30
C LEU A 335 26.43 16.88 -20.49
N LYS A 336 26.67 15.64 -20.02
CA LYS A 336 27.95 14.97 -20.18
C LYS A 336 28.38 14.86 -21.65
N ALA A 337 27.48 14.41 -22.52
CA ALA A 337 27.79 14.28 -23.95
C ALA A 337 28.10 15.63 -24.61
N ILE A 338 27.35 16.68 -24.25
CA ILE A 338 27.60 18.04 -24.76
C ILE A 338 28.98 18.54 -24.31
N GLU A 339 29.35 18.32 -23.05
CA GLU A 339 30.65 18.76 -22.54
C GLU A 339 31.81 17.99 -23.20
N GLU A 340 31.69 16.66 -23.32
CA GLU A 340 32.67 15.84 -24.05
C GLU A 340 32.84 16.31 -25.51
N TYR A 341 31.74 16.70 -26.16
CA TYR A 341 31.78 17.24 -27.51
C TYR A 341 32.44 18.64 -27.55
N LYS A 342 32.16 19.52 -26.58
CA LYS A 342 32.82 20.83 -26.44
C LYS A 342 34.32 20.67 -26.23
N GLU A 343 34.76 19.70 -25.44
CA GLU A 343 36.18 19.38 -25.24
C GLU A 343 36.83 18.85 -26.51
N ALA A 344 36.17 17.93 -27.23
CA ALA A 344 36.69 17.40 -28.49
C ALA A 344 36.91 18.51 -29.54
N LEU A 345 36.03 19.51 -29.60
CA LEU A 345 36.15 20.65 -30.52
C LEU A 345 37.38 21.54 -30.23
N LYS A 346 37.86 21.62 -28.98
CA LYS A 346 39.06 22.42 -28.63
C LYS A 346 40.33 21.86 -29.28
N ASN A 347 40.34 20.56 -29.60
CA ASN A 347 41.46 19.87 -30.22
C ASN A 347 41.37 19.84 -31.76
N VAL A 348 40.35 20.47 -32.35
CA VAL A 348 40.16 20.52 -33.80
C VAL A 348 40.95 21.69 -34.38
N GLU A 349 41.78 21.40 -35.38
CA GLU A 349 42.53 22.42 -36.12
C GLU A 349 41.56 23.28 -36.96
N VAL A 350 41.47 24.56 -36.62
CA VAL A 350 40.67 25.53 -37.39
C VAL A 350 41.59 26.17 -38.42
N VAL A 351 41.44 25.76 -39.69
CA VAL A 351 42.16 26.37 -40.81
C VAL A 351 41.28 27.39 -41.51
N ALA A 352 41.87 28.52 -41.90
CA ALA A 352 41.24 29.45 -42.83
C ALA A 352 41.57 28.99 -44.26
N PRO A 353 40.61 28.40 -45.00
CA PRO A 353 40.90 27.95 -46.36
C PRO A 353 41.19 29.16 -47.25
N VAL A 354 42.29 29.08 -48.00
CA VAL A 354 42.56 30.05 -49.06
C VAL A 354 41.48 29.88 -50.13
N LYS A 355 40.73 30.95 -50.41
CA LYS A 355 39.79 30.97 -51.53
C LYS A 355 40.59 30.91 -52.82
N VAL A 356 40.41 29.84 -53.59
CA VAL A 356 40.91 29.75 -54.96
C VAL A 356 39.89 30.46 -55.84
N GLU A 357 40.33 31.46 -56.60
CA GLU A 357 39.48 32.06 -57.65
C GLU A 357 39.26 31.01 -58.75
N GLU A 358 38.02 30.61 -58.95
CA GLU A 358 37.64 29.80 -60.11
C GLU A 358 37.79 30.66 -61.37
N ASN A 359 38.81 30.36 -62.18
CA ASN A 359 38.88 30.88 -63.54
C ASN A 359 37.70 30.29 -64.33
N THR A 360 36.64 31.08 -64.50
CA THR A 360 35.59 30.78 -65.48
C THR A 360 36.25 30.58 -66.85
N PRO A 361 35.99 29.46 -67.56
CA PRO A 361 36.50 29.27 -68.91
C PRO A 361 36.03 30.43 -69.78
N LYS A 362 36.97 31.18 -70.37
CA LYS A 362 36.62 32.22 -71.34
C LYS A 362 35.87 31.57 -72.50
N ASP A 363 34.68 32.08 -72.78
CA ASP A 363 33.85 31.69 -73.91
C ASP A 363 34.54 32.12 -75.22
N GLY A 364 35.34 31.21 -75.80
CA GLY A 364 36.12 31.45 -77.01
C GLY A 364 35.28 31.86 -78.23
N LEU A 365 33.96 31.66 -78.21
CA LEU A 365 33.07 32.11 -79.28
C LEU A 365 32.86 33.64 -79.28
N LYS A 366 32.87 34.27 -78.10
CA LYS A 366 32.66 35.72 -77.96
C LYS A 366 33.86 36.55 -78.45
N GLU A 367 35.07 36.02 -78.30
CA GLU A 367 36.30 36.69 -78.79
C GLU A 367 36.44 36.58 -80.32
N ILE A 368 36.00 35.48 -80.94
CA ILE A 368 36.00 35.30 -82.40
C ILE A 368 34.98 36.21 -83.09
N LEU A 369 33.78 36.37 -82.51
CA LEU A 369 32.75 37.27 -83.07
C LEU A 369 33.19 38.74 -83.05
N ASN A 370 33.95 39.17 -82.03
CA ASN A 370 34.44 40.54 -81.92
C ASN A 370 35.68 40.85 -82.79
N SER A 371 36.39 39.85 -83.32
CA SER A 371 37.57 40.07 -84.18
C SER A 371 37.23 40.21 -85.67
N SER A 372 36.01 39.82 -86.09
CA SER A 372 35.57 39.87 -87.49
C SER A 372 34.92 41.20 -87.93
N MET A 373 34.79 42.19 -87.03
CA MET A 373 34.22 43.51 -87.32
C MET A 373 35.26 44.61 -87.62
N LYS A 374 36.49 44.25 -88.00
CA LYS A 374 37.39 45.19 -88.69
C LYS A 374 37.19 45.06 -90.20
N VAL A 375 36.22 45.82 -90.71
CA VAL A 375 36.06 46.08 -92.16
C VAL A 375 37.31 46.80 -92.65
N LEU A 376 37.97 46.26 -93.67
CA LEU A 376 39.11 46.87 -94.36
C LEU A 376 38.63 48.11 -95.13
N GLU A 377 39.37 49.21 -94.98
CA GLU A 377 39.02 50.55 -95.47
C GLU A 377 39.22 50.73 -97.00
N ASP A 378 39.57 49.65 -97.72
CA ASP A 378 39.83 49.60 -99.17
C ASP A 378 38.63 49.15 -100.04
N LEU A 379 37.42 49.06 -99.48
CA LEU A 379 36.19 48.67 -100.20
C LEU A 379 35.11 49.77 -100.20
N LYS A 380 35.52 51.03 -100.39
CA LYS A 380 34.60 52.12 -100.76
C LYS A 380 34.82 52.47 -102.23
N ASP A 381 33.91 52.03 -103.09
CA ASP A 381 33.74 52.58 -104.44
C ASP A 381 33.04 53.96 -104.33
N ASP A 382 33.38 54.86 -105.26
CA ASP A 382 33.01 56.29 -105.36
C ASP A 382 31.52 56.63 -105.14
#